data_AF-A0AA87CQD8-F1
#
_entry.id   AF-A0AA87CQD8-F1
#
_cell.length_a   1.000
_cell.length_b   1.000
_cell.length_c   1.000
_cell.angle_alpha   90.00
_cell.angle_beta   90.00
_cell.angle_gamma   90.00
#
_symmetry.space_group_name_H-M   'P 1'
#
loop_
_entity.id
_entity.type
_entity.pdbx_description
1 polymer ?
#
loop_
_entity_poly.entity_id
_entity_poly.type
_entity_poly.pdbx_seq_one_letter_code
_entity_poly.pdbx_strand_id
1 'polypeptide(L)'
;MDTPNGSKASPPPAIHLKGQWLKAAGFEIGFTFTVKILNGCLVLIPDSEDIRAMKQQNQQQQAQLSAIKHTMRELMAEYISG
;
A
#
# COMPACT_ATOMS: atom_id res chain seq x y z
N MET A 1 -31.71 -8.30 -43.65
CA MET A 1 -31.46 -9.21 -42.52
C MET A 1 -30.19 -8.73 -41.87
N ASP A 2 -30.35 -7.93 -40.82
CA ASP A 2 -29.28 -7.38 -40.02
C ASP A 2 -28.45 -8.48 -39.34
N THR A 3 -27.14 -8.27 -39.25
CA THR A 3 -26.48 -8.22 -37.95
C THR A 3 -25.31 -7.22 -38.01
N PRO A 4 -25.30 -6.16 -37.16
CA PRO A 4 -24.14 -5.31 -37.01
C PRO A 4 -23.01 -6.12 -36.37
N ASN A 5 -21.88 -6.19 -37.08
CA ASN A 5 -20.65 -6.84 -36.63
C ASN A 5 -20.23 -6.29 -35.26
N GLY A 6 -20.18 -7.18 -34.26
CA GLY A 6 -19.93 -6.86 -32.87
C GLY A 6 -18.67 -6.02 -32.68
N SER A 7 -18.81 -4.93 -31.93
CA SER A 7 -17.70 -4.11 -31.45
C SER A 7 -16.67 -4.99 -30.76
N LYS A 8 -15.54 -5.23 -31.42
CA LYS A 8 -14.36 -5.85 -30.80
C LYS A 8 -13.82 -4.86 -29.77
N ALA A 9 -14.31 -4.96 -28.54
CA ALA A 9 -13.76 -4.22 -27.41
C ALA A 9 -12.29 -4.63 -27.27
N SER A 10 -11.38 -3.67 -27.49
CA SER A 10 -9.97 -3.90 -27.19
C SER A 10 -9.85 -4.24 -25.71
N PRO A 11 -9.15 -5.31 -25.33
CA PRO A 11 -8.92 -5.59 -23.92
C PRO A 11 -8.22 -4.38 -23.28
N PRO A 12 -8.55 -4.05 -22.02
CA PRO A 12 -7.86 -2.99 -21.29
C PRO A 12 -6.35 -3.25 -21.27
N PRO A 13 -5.53 -2.19 -21.25
CA PRO A 13 -4.08 -2.35 -21.12
C PRO A 13 -3.75 -3.08 -19.82
N ALA A 14 -2.90 -4.11 -19.93
CA ALA A 14 -2.48 -4.94 -18.82
C ALA A 14 -0.96 -4.88 -18.64
N ILE A 15 -0.52 -4.92 -17.38
CA ILE A 15 0.90 -5.04 -17.02
C ILE A 15 1.14 -6.49 -16.60
N HIS A 16 2.02 -7.18 -17.31
CA HIS A 16 2.39 -8.56 -17.01
C HIS A 16 3.73 -8.62 -16.28
N LEU A 17 3.73 -9.09 -15.05
CA LEU A 17 4.94 -9.31 -14.26
C LEU A 17 5.31 -10.79 -14.28
N LYS A 18 6.48 -11.14 -14.82
CA LYS A 18 7.00 -12.51 -14.81
C LYS A 18 7.72 -12.79 -13.49
N GLY A 19 7.43 -13.93 -12.86
CA GLY A 19 8.09 -14.34 -11.62
C GLY A 19 9.62 -14.42 -11.71
N GLN A 20 10.19 -14.70 -12.89
CA GLN A 20 11.64 -14.69 -13.12
C GLN A 20 12.27 -13.31 -12.90
N TRP A 21 11.57 -12.22 -13.26
CA TRP A 21 12.05 -10.85 -13.02
C TRP A 21 12.02 -10.50 -11.55
N LEU A 22 10.98 -10.95 -10.83
CA LEU A 22 10.88 -10.79 -9.38
C LEU A 22 12.05 -11.47 -8.68
N LYS A 23 12.40 -12.70 -9.07
CA LYS A 23 13.58 -13.40 -8.55
C LYS A 23 14.88 -12.65 -8.79
N ALA A 24 15.08 -12.12 -10.00
CA ALA A 24 16.26 -11.31 -10.33
C ALA A 24 16.33 -10.00 -9.52
N ALA A 25 15.16 -9.44 -9.15
CA ALA A 25 15.05 -8.26 -8.30
C ALA A 25 15.12 -8.58 -6.78
N GLY A 26 15.39 -9.83 -6.39
CA GLY A 26 15.53 -10.25 -5.00
C GLY A 26 14.24 -10.66 -4.30
N PHE A 27 13.14 -10.83 -5.03
CA PHE A 27 11.90 -11.37 -4.48
C PHE A 27 11.89 -12.90 -4.63
N GLU A 28 11.79 -13.62 -3.51
CA GLU A 28 11.57 -15.07 -3.56
C GLU A 28 10.22 -15.40 -4.21
N ILE A 29 10.24 -16.38 -5.12
CA ILE A 29 9.02 -16.89 -5.78
C ILE A 29 8.31 -17.84 -4.81
N GLY A 30 6.99 -17.76 -4.73
CA GLY A 30 6.17 -18.63 -3.85
C GLY A 30 5.53 -17.88 -2.68
N PHE A 31 5.83 -16.60 -2.51
CA PHE A 31 5.23 -15.73 -1.50
C PHE A 31 4.22 -14.76 -2.10
N THR A 32 3.22 -14.39 -1.31
CA THR A 32 2.31 -13.28 -1.61
C THR A 32 3.03 -11.95 -1.44
N PHE A 33 2.68 -10.98 -2.26
CA PHE A 33 3.16 -9.61 -2.15
C PHE A 33 2.01 -8.64 -2.31
N THR A 34 2.11 -7.51 -1.61
CA THR A 34 1.18 -6.39 -1.77
C THR A 34 1.73 -5.47 -2.85
N VAL A 35 0.86 -5.08 -3.79
CA VAL A 35 1.16 -4.06 -4.79
C VAL A 35 0.56 -2.74 -4.35
N LYS A 36 1.36 -1.66 -4.36
CA LYS A 36 0.90 -0.29 -4.08
C LYS A 36 1.36 0.67 -5.16
N ILE A 37 0.62 1.77 -5.33
CA ILE A 37 1.11 2.93 -6.07
C ILE A 37 1.66 3.93 -5.06
N LEU A 38 2.92 4.31 -5.22
CA LEU A 38 3.56 5.34 -4.43
C LEU A 38 4.31 6.28 -5.36
N ASN A 39 3.95 7.57 -5.37
CA ASN A 39 4.59 8.61 -6.18
C ASN A 39 4.70 8.25 -7.68
N GLY A 40 3.65 7.62 -8.24
CA GLY A 40 3.63 7.20 -9.65
C GLY A 40 4.38 5.89 -9.94
N CYS A 41 5.00 5.26 -8.94
CA CYS A 41 5.69 3.99 -9.08
C CYS A 41 4.85 2.82 -8.56
N LEU A 42 4.95 1.67 -9.24
CA LEU A 42 4.43 0.40 -8.74
C LEU A 42 5.42 -0.18 -7.72
N VAL A 43 5.02 -0.25 -6.45
CA VAL A 43 5.85 -0.76 -5.36
C VAL A 43 5.36 -2.15 -4.97
N LEU A 44 6.26 -3.12 -5.04
CA LEU A 44 6.05 -4.50 -4.61
C LEU A 44 6.59 -4.66 -3.19
N ILE A 45 5.72 -5.04 -2.26
CA ILE A 45 6.06 -5.23 -0.85
C ILE A 45 5.88 -6.71 -0.52
N PRO A 46 6.95 -7.45 -0.19
CA PRO A 46 6.84 -8.85 0.17
C PRO A 46 6.07 -9.01 1.49
N ASP A 47 5.25 -10.05 1.58
CA ASP A 47 4.56 -10.42 2.82
C ASP A 47 5.44 -11.35 3.67
N SER A 48 6.57 -10.82 4.13
CA SER A 48 7.46 -11.51 5.07
C SER A 48 7.12 -11.17 6.53
N GLU A 49 7.56 -12.02 7.45
CA GLU A 49 7.34 -11.82 8.89
C GLU A 49 7.92 -10.48 9.38
N ASP A 50 9.14 -10.16 8.94
CA ASP A 50 9.83 -8.92 9.30
C ASP A 50 9.05 -7.69 8.83
N ILE A 51 8.51 -7.72 7.61
CA ILE A 51 7.69 -6.62 7.08
C ILE A 51 6.38 -6.50 7.85
N ARG A 52 5.75 -7.61 8.25
CA ARG A 52 4.55 -7.58 9.10
C ARG A 52 4.85 -6.99 10.47
N ALA A 53 5.93 -7.42 11.11
CA ALA A 53 6.37 -6.90 12.41
C ALA A 53 6.65 -5.38 12.33
N MET A 54 7.39 -4.95 11.31
CA MET A 54 7.67 -3.53 11.07
C MET A 54 6.38 -2.73 10.84
N LYS A 55 5.43 -3.28 10.07
CA LYS A 55 4.13 -2.62 9.84
C LYS A 55 3.34 -2.46 11.14
N GLN A 56 3.31 -3.49 11.98
CA GLN A 56 2.64 -3.45 13.27
C GLN A 56 3.30 -2.43 14.22
N GLN A 57 4.63 -2.40 14.28
CA GLN A 57 5.37 -1.41 15.06
C GLN A 57 5.08 0.02 14.59
N ASN A 58 5.10 0.27 13.27
CA ASN A 58 4.77 1.58 12.70
C ASN A 58 3.33 2.01 13.05
N GLN A 59 2.38 1.08 13.02
CA GLN A 59 1.00 1.37 13.42
C GLN A 59 0.89 1.76 14.90
N GLN A 60 1.61 1.04 15.78
CA GLN A 60 1.67 1.39 17.20
C GLN A 60 2.30 2.76 17.43
N GLN A 61 3.38 3.09 16.73
CA GLN A 61 4.02 4.40 16.82
C GLN A 61 3.09 5.52 16.35
N GLN A 62 2.35 5.33 15.25
CA GLN A 62 1.35 6.31 14.80
C GLN A 62 0.23 6.52 15.82
N ALA A 63 -0.24 5.44 16.46
CA ALA A 63 -1.26 5.54 17.51
C ALA A 63 -0.73 6.35 18.72
N GLN A 64 0.50 6.09 19.15
CA GLN A 64 1.15 6.84 20.23
C GLN A 64 1.30 8.32 19.88
N LEU A 65 1.79 8.65 18.67
CA LEU A 65 1.92 10.02 18.21
C LEU A 65 0.56 10.74 18.14
N SER A 66 -0.49 10.03 17.71
CA SER A 66 -1.85 10.57 17.71
C SER A 66 -2.35 10.88 19.11
N ALA A 67 -2.09 9.99 20.08
CA ALA A 67 -2.46 10.21 21.48
C ALA A 67 -1.72 11.43 22.06
N ILE A 68 -0.40 11.51 21.86
CA ILE A 68 0.41 12.66 22.31
C ILE A 68 -0.13 13.96 21.71
N LYS A 69 -0.40 13.98 20.40
CA LYS A 69 -0.95 15.15 19.72
C LYS A 69 -2.31 15.57 20.30
N HIS A 70 -3.14 14.61 20.70
CA HIS A 70 -4.43 14.87 21.33
C HIS A 70 -4.25 15.52 22.70
N THR A 71 -3.45 14.89 23.58
CA THR A 71 -3.17 15.40 24.93
C THR A 71 -2.55 16.79 24.88
N MET A 72 -1.61 17.04 23.97
CA MET A 72 -1.03 18.38 23.79
C MET A 72 -2.08 19.42 23.43
N ARG A 73 -3.07 19.06 22.60
CA ARG A 73 -4.17 19.97 22.22
C ARG A 73 -5.05 20.31 23.41
N GLU A 74 -5.38 19.33 24.25
CA GLU A 74 -6.19 19.52 25.46
C GLU A 74 -5.48 20.44 26.46
N LEU A 75 -4.21 20.16 26.76
CA LEU A 75 -3.41 20.98 27.69
C LEU A 75 -3.28 22.43 27.20
N MET A 76 -3.09 22.65 25.89
CA MET A 76 -3.04 24.01 25.34
C MET A 76 -4.40 24.73 25.46
N ALA A 77 -5.52 24.02 25.29
CA ALA A 77 -6.85 24.62 25.45
C ALA A 77 -7.14 25.02 26.90
N GLU A 78 -6.74 24.19 27.86
CA GLU A 78 -6.84 24.50 29.29
C GLU A 78 -6.02 25.74 29.66
N TYR A 79 -4.77 25.84 29.18
CA TYR A 79 -3.89 26.98 29.44
C TYR A 79 -4.45 28.31 28.91
N ILE A 80 -5.09 28.31 27.74
CA ILE A 80 -5.65 29.54 27.13
C ILE A 80 -6.97 29.96 27.82
N SER A 81 -7.64 29.02 28.50
CA SER A 81 -8.95 29.26 29.13
C SER A 81 -8.86 29.67 30.61
N GLY A 82 -7.68 29.59 31.22
CA GLY A 82 -7.41 30.02 32.60
C GLY A 82 -6.67 31.35 32.66
#